data_AF-A0AAU9S1B0-F1
#
_entry.id   AF-A0AAU9S1B0-F1
#
_cell.length_a   1.000
_cell.length_b   1.000
_cell.length_c   1.000
_cell.angle_alpha   90.00
_cell.angle_beta   90.00
_cell.angle_gamma   90.00
#
_symmetry.space_group_name_H-M   'P 1'
#
loop_
_entity.id
_entity.type
_entity.pdbx_description
1 polymer ?
#
loop_
_entity_poly.entity_id
_entity_poly.type
_entity_poly.pdbx_seq_one_letter_code
_entity_poly.pdbx_strand_id
1 'polypeptide(L)'
;EGRRNLWLELTQIAVDPRVSPLPWKVLGDFNLSLNPKADFRGRTRITGGMTEFRNCLTSADHNPIVTKLDRILESMFSDHNPSCVEIGRPQVMANRPFRFPNFITNHPYLIPRIREAWEALHYEGTKMFSVVKMLTQWKRTIKDINKDHYSNLKKRISEALDNLTECQKTFSSLQRQLWPHWRRKHTRNWWIFRGAVWISTVLSWVAGSPKLHELRDVLSATNTPDSSSGPDQYLWNTGGIERSTFSVARTWEELRPSDQPKPWYKVVWFKCCIPKHTFTFWVTTADRLPFRCRLVSWGIATSALCCLCNLHDETRDHLFLHCEFNQLVWKIILHRLGQPSLAFANWSELITWMLGPSHHTPKLLKLLAVQATIFFLWKERNTRLHDSCSSTPDLCFIYIDRCIRDAILAYNRRNSSSLLSCWFT
;
A
#
# COMPACT_ATOMS: atom_id res chain seq x y z
N GLU A 1 32.36 32.15 -16.73
CA GLU A 1 33.25 32.38 -15.57
C GLU A 1 32.60 32.17 -14.20
N GLY A 2 31.43 32.75 -13.90
CA GLY A 2 30.89 32.78 -12.52
C GLY A 2 30.84 31.45 -11.74
N ARG A 3 30.49 30.32 -12.38
CA ARG A 3 30.40 29.01 -11.67
C ARG A 3 31.76 28.38 -11.37
N ARG A 4 32.79 28.64 -12.18
CA ARG A 4 34.13 28.05 -11.95
C ARG A 4 34.78 28.62 -10.69
N ASN A 5 34.57 29.90 -10.42
CA ASN A 5 35.01 30.53 -9.17
C ASN A 5 34.31 29.91 -7.95
N LEU A 6 33.00 29.67 -8.04
CA LEU A 6 32.25 28.96 -7.00
C LEU A 6 32.81 27.55 -6.75
N TRP A 7 33.16 26.80 -7.79
CA TRP A 7 33.77 25.47 -7.66
C TRP A 7 35.15 25.53 -7.00
N LEU A 8 35.95 26.54 -7.31
CA LEU A 8 37.26 26.77 -6.69
C LEU A 8 37.12 27.12 -5.21
N GLU A 9 36.20 28.03 -4.86
CA GLU A 9 35.91 28.40 -3.47
C GLU A 9 35.44 27.21 -2.64
N LEU A 10 34.52 26.40 -3.17
CA LEU A 10 34.06 25.19 -2.48
C LEU A 10 35.19 24.19 -2.25
N THR A 11 36.10 24.05 -3.22
CA THR A 11 37.27 23.18 -3.08
C THR A 11 38.22 23.73 -2.03
N GLN A 12 38.45 25.04 -1.98
CA GLN A 12 39.29 25.69 -0.97
C GLN A 12 38.71 25.56 0.45
N ILE A 13 37.40 25.69 0.61
CA ILE A 13 36.71 25.49 1.90
C ILE A 13 36.86 24.03 2.36
N ALA A 14 36.83 23.06 1.42
CA ALA A 14 36.96 21.65 1.74
C ALA A 14 38.31 21.27 2.35
N VAL A 15 39.39 21.89 1.88
CA VAL A 15 40.75 21.69 2.42
C VAL A 15 41.11 22.67 3.55
N ASP A 16 40.22 23.59 3.94
CA ASP A 16 40.47 24.49 5.07
C ASP A 16 40.62 23.67 6.37
N PRO A 17 41.74 23.78 7.12
CA PRO A 17 41.98 23.03 8.34
C PRO A 17 40.92 23.21 9.43
N ARG A 18 40.15 24.31 9.38
CA ARG A 18 39.06 24.60 10.32
C ARG A 18 37.77 23.85 9.98
N VAL A 19 37.60 23.45 8.73
CA VAL A 19 36.39 22.83 8.19
C VAL A 19 36.59 21.35 7.91
N SER A 20 37.75 20.98 7.38
CA SER A 20 38.15 19.59 7.07
C SER A 20 37.87 18.56 8.19
N PRO A 21 38.08 18.85 9.49
CA PRO A 21 37.78 17.88 10.55
C PRO A 21 36.30 17.79 10.95
N LEU A 22 35.43 18.67 10.44
CA LEU A 22 34.01 18.74 10.80
C LEU A 22 33.10 18.23 9.67
N PRO A 23 31.99 17.55 9.97
CA PRO A 23 31.01 17.19 8.94
C PRO A 23 30.30 18.46 8.44
N TRP A 24 30.46 18.79 7.17
CA TRP A 24 29.82 19.95 6.54
C TRP A 24 29.06 19.55 5.27
N LYS A 25 28.04 20.35 4.92
CA LYS A 25 27.16 20.09 3.78
C LYS A 25 26.94 21.36 2.98
N VAL A 26 27.03 21.24 1.66
CA VAL A 26 26.75 22.30 0.70
C VAL A 26 25.29 22.19 0.25
N LEU A 27 24.53 23.28 0.37
CA LEU A 27 23.11 23.39 -0.01
C LEU A 27 22.92 24.60 -0.92
N GLY A 28 22.15 24.45 -2.01
CA GLY A 28 21.87 25.55 -2.93
C GLY A 28 21.28 25.06 -4.24
N ASP A 29 20.72 25.99 -5.01
CA ASP A 29 20.28 25.73 -6.39
C ASP A 29 21.44 25.95 -7.37
N PHE A 30 22.12 24.86 -7.71
CA PHE A 30 23.26 24.87 -8.64
C PHE A 30 22.83 24.91 -10.11
N ASN A 31 21.52 24.80 -10.42
CA ASN A 31 20.98 24.77 -11.78
C ASN A 31 21.70 23.75 -12.70
N LEU A 32 22.23 22.67 -12.11
CA LEU A 32 23.01 21.61 -12.76
C LEU A 32 22.70 20.27 -12.07
N SER A 33 22.42 19.24 -12.86
CA SER A 33 22.15 17.89 -12.36
C SER A 33 23.38 16.99 -12.40
N LEU A 34 23.52 16.09 -11.43
CA LEU A 34 24.59 15.08 -11.42
C LEU A 34 24.35 13.95 -12.43
N ASN A 35 23.09 13.71 -12.79
CA ASN A 35 22.68 12.66 -13.72
C ASN A 35 21.90 13.29 -14.89
N PRO A 36 22.29 13.04 -16.14
CA PRO A 36 21.55 13.55 -17.31
C PRO A 36 20.07 13.10 -17.32
N LYS A 37 19.78 11.94 -16.72
CA LYS A 37 18.40 11.41 -16.58
C LYS A 37 17.54 12.12 -15.52
N ALA A 38 18.12 13.03 -14.72
CA ALA A 38 17.39 13.78 -13.70
C ALA A 38 16.74 15.07 -14.25
N ASP A 39 17.00 15.42 -15.50
CA ASP A 39 16.33 16.52 -16.19
C ASP A 39 14.97 16.04 -16.73
N PHE A 40 13.89 16.75 -16.44
CA PHE A 40 12.52 16.42 -16.88
C PHE A 40 12.41 16.32 -18.41
N ARG A 41 13.36 16.91 -19.15
CA ARG A 41 13.43 16.86 -20.62
C ARG A 41 14.15 15.63 -21.19
N GLY A 42 14.59 14.68 -20.35
CA GLY A 42 15.09 13.37 -20.80
C GLY A 42 16.38 13.40 -21.64
N ARG A 43 17.26 14.39 -21.43
CA ARG A 43 18.53 14.46 -22.16
C ARG A 43 19.45 13.30 -21.74
N THR A 44 20.03 12.58 -22.70
CA THR A 44 20.99 11.49 -22.45
C THR A 44 22.45 11.94 -22.45
N ARG A 45 22.74 13.18 -22.86
CA ARG A 45 24.10 13.68 -23.07
C ARG A 45 24.62 14.45 -21.86
N ILE A 46 25.79 14.06 -21.36
CA ILE A 46 26.51 14.78 -20.30
C ILE A 46 27.01 16.11 -20.87
N THR A 47 26.68 17.23 -20.21
CA THR A 47 27.17 18.56 -20.60
C THR A 47 28.49 18.90 -19.92
N GLY A 48 29.27 19.82 -20.50
CA GLY A 48 30.55 20.26 -19.91
C GLY A 48 30.40 20.78 -18.48
N GLY A 49 29.33 21.51 -18.18
CA GLY A 49 29.05 21.99 -16.81
C GLY A 49 28.75 20.86 -15.81
N MET A 50 28.19 19.74 -16.26
CA MET A 50 28.00 18.55 -15.41
C MET A 50 29.32 17.84 -15.12
N THR A 51 30.23 17.81 -16.08
CA THR A 51 31.58 17.26 -15.89
C THR A 51 32.40 18.12 -14.93
N GLU A 52 32.38 19.45 -15.10
CA GLU A 52 33.05 20.39 -14.18
C GLU A 52 32.52 20.25 -12.75
N PHE A 53 31.20 20.14 -12.58
CA PHE A 53 30.58 19.95 -11.27
C PHE A 53 30.94 18.61 -10.61
N ARG A 54 30.99 17.51 -11.38
CA ARG A 54 31.44 16.21 -10.86
C ARG A 54 32.91 16.24 -10.44
N ASN A 55 33.77 16.91 -11.22
CA ASN A 55 35.18 17.01 -10.90
C ASN A 55 35.40 17.78 -9.59
N CYS A 56 34.70 18.90 -9.39
CA CYS A 56 34.75 19.67 -8.14
C CYS A 56 34.35 18.84 -6.91
N LEU A 57 33.27 18.04 -7.02
CA LEU A 57 32.83 17.18 -5.91
C LEU A 57 33.83 16.05 -5.63
N THR A 58 34.45 15.49 -6.67
CA THR A 58 35.44 14.42 -6.55
C THR A 58 36.75 14.95 -5.95
N SER A 59 37.18 16.16 -6.32
CA SER A 59 38.39 16.80 -5.77
C SER A 59 38.24 17.25 -4.31
N ALA A 60 37.01 17.52 -3.87
CA ALA A 60 36.69 17.91 -2.50
C ALA A 60 36.40 16.71 -1.57
N ASP A 61 36.70 15.48 -2.02
CA ASP A 61 36.38 14.20 -1.35
C ASP A 61 34.90 14.08 -0.92
N HIS A 62 34.02 14.78 -1.65
CA HIS A 62 32.60 14.77 -1.42
C HIS A 62 31.97 13.64 -2.22
N ASN A 63 31.72 12.51 -1.55
CA ASN A 63 30.75 11.56 -2.05
C ASN A 63 29.38 12.28 -2.09
N PRO A 64 28.77 12.55 -3.26
CA PRO A 64 27.60 13.42 -3.32
C PRO A 64 26.49 12.83 -2.45
N ILE A 65 26.11 13.57 -1.41
CA ILE A 65 25.04 13.24 -0.47
C ILE A 65 23.71 12.99 -1.19
N VAL A 66 23.58 13.32 -2.48
CA VAL A 66 22.48 12.88 -3.34
C VAL A 66 22.30 11.35 -3.33
N THR A 67 23.36 10.57 -3.11
CA THR A 67 23.28 9.11 -2.92
C THR A 67 22.98 8.66 -1.49
N LYS A 68 23.07 9.56 -0.50
CA LYS A 68 22.90 9.31 0.94
C LYS A 68 21.73 10.07 1.58
N LEU A 69 20.86 10.71 0.79
CA LEU A 69 19.64 11.32 1.30
C LEU A 69 18.63 10.22 1.64
N ASP A 70 18.27 10.09 2.91
CA ASP A 70 17.31 9.08 3.39
C ASP A 70 15.94 9.19 2.71
N ARG A 71 15.54 10.40 2.26
CA ARG A 71 14.31 10.63 1.49
C ARG A 71 14.45 11.85 0.58
N ILE A 72 14.49 11.61 -0.73
CA ILE A 72 14.09 12.61 -1.73
C ILE A 72 12.56 12.53 -1.79
N LEU A 73 11.87 13.59 -1.38
CA LEU A 73 10.40 13.66 -1.47
C LEU A 73 10.01 13.93 -2.92
N GLU A 74 9.13 13.12 -3.49
CA GLU A 74 8.58 13.37 -4.84
C GLU A 74 7.86 14.72 -4.86
N SER A 75 8.25 15.54 -5.84
CA SER A 75 7.62 16.82 -6.14
C SER A 75 6.17 16.59 -6.57
N MET A 76 5.20 17.09 -5.80
CA MET A 76 3.83 17.23 -6.29
C MET A 76 3.51 18.63 -6.81
N PHE A 77 4.29 19.67 -6.45
CA PHE A 77 3.92 21.07 -6.75
C PHE A 77 5.09 22.05 -7.01
N SER A 78 6.36 21.60 -7.04
CA SER A 78 7.53 22.48 -7.28
C SER A 78 8.65 21.76 -8.04
N ASP A 79 9.30 22.44 -8.97
CA ASP A 79 10.52 21.99 -9.66
C ASP A 79 11.75 21.91 -8.74
N HIS A 80 11.63 22.32 -7.47
CA HIS A 80 12.63 22.09 -6.43
C HIS A 80 12.26 20.83 -5.62
N ASN A 81 13.16 19.85 -5.56
CA ASN A 81 12.98 18.65 -4.72
C ASN A 81 13.31 19.00 -3.25
N PRO A 82 12.33 19.02 -2.33
CA PRO A 82 12.62 19.25 -0.93
C PRO A 82 13.40 18.06 -0.36
N SER A 83 14.60 18.33 0.18
CA SER A 83 15.43 17.33 0.84
C SER A 83 15.32 17.47 2.36
N CYS A 84 14.93 16.39 3.05
CA CYS A 84 14.95 16.36 4.51
C CYS A 84 16.34 15.93 5.00
N VAL A 85 16.91 16.67 5.95
CA VAL A 85 18.19 16.35 6.61
C VAL A 85 17.91 16.10 8.08
N GLU A 86 18.03 14.85 8.53
CA GLU A 86 17.94 14.51 9.95
C GLU A 86 19.31 14.71 10.60
N ILE A 87 19.40 15.68 11.52
CA ILE A 87 20.59 15.92 12.32
C ILE A 87 20.41 15.22 13.67
N GLY A 88 21.21 14.19 13.92
CA GLY A 88 21.53 13.73 15.28
C GLY A 88 20.38 13.17 16.12
N ARG A 89 19.59 12.22 15.60
CA ARG A 89 18.93 11.21 16.44
C ARG A 89 19.07 9.83 15.81
N PRO A 90 19.51 8.80 16.55
CA PRO A 90 19.44 7.44 16.06
C PRO A 90 17.98 7.16 15.71
N GLN A 91 17.76 6.87 14.43
CA GLN A 91 16.45 6.56 13.90
C GLN A 91 15.94 5.32 14.64
N VAL A 92 15.02 5.50 15.58
CA VAL A 92 14.16 4.40 16.00
C VAL A 92 13.46 4.00 14.72
N MET A 93 13.81 2.85 14.14
CA MET A 93 13.20 2.37 12.89
C MET A 93 11.70 2.54 13.02
N ALA A 94 11.14 3.53 12.31
CA ALA A 94 9.72 3.76 12.34
C ALA A 94 9.08 2.47 11.84
N ASN A 95 8.29 1.83 12.70
CA ASN A 95 7.63 0.57 12.39
C ASN A 95 6.88 0.73 11.08
N ARG A 96 7.42 0.18 9.98
CA ARG A 96 6.70 0.17 8.71
C ARG A 96 5.41 -0.60 8.96
N PRO A 97 4.24 -0.02 8.64
CA PRO A 97 2.97 -0.70 8.86
C PRO A 97 3.00 -2.02 8.08
N PHE A 98 2.58 -3.09 8.75
CA PHE A 98 2.46 -4.39 8.12
C PHE A 98 1.47 -4.29 6.97
N ARG A 99 1.92 -4.60 5.75
CA ARG A 99 1.05 -4.77 4.60
C ARG A 99 0.83 -6.26 4.42
N PHE A 100 -0.41 -6.69 4.59
CA PHE A 100 -0.82 -8.07 4.33
C PHE A 100 -1.01 -8.26 2.82
N PRO A 101 -0.20 -9.10 2.15
CA PRO A 101 -0.40 -9.40 0.75
C PRO A 101 -1.53 -10.41 0.59
N ASN A 102 -2.64 -10.03 -0.06
CA ASN A 102 -3.83 -10.87 -0.18
C ASN A 102 -3.53 -12.22 -0.84
N PHE A 103 -2.57 -12.33 -1.76
CA PHE A 103 -2.25 -13.59 -2.43
C PHE A 103 -1.79 -14.70 -1.46
N ILE A 104 -1.30 -14.34 -0.27
CA ILE A 104 -0.85 -15.31 0.74
C ILE A 104 -2.03 -16.13 1.29
N THR A 105 -3.27 -15.61 1.24
CA THR A 105 -4.45 -16.35 1.72
C THR A 105 -4.65 -17.69 1.00
N ASN A 106 -4.16 -17.80 -0.23
CA ASN A 106 -4.29 -18.99 -1.06
C ASN A 106 -3.06 -19.91 -0.95
N HIS A 107 -2.07 -19.58 -0.12
CA HIS A 107 -0.86 -20.37 0.01
C HIS A 107 -1.14 -21.65 0.84
N PRO A 108 -0.79 -22.85 0.35
CA PRO A 108 -1.16 -24.12 0.98
C PRO A 108 -0.59 -24.29 2.39
N TYR A 109 0.55 -23.68 2.70
CA TYR A 109 1.17 -23.74 4.02
C TYR A 109 0.71 -22.65 5.00
N LEU A 110 -0.20 -21.75 4.60
CA LEU A 110 -0.66 -20.68 5.48
C LEU A 110 -1.41 -21.23 6.70
N ILE A 111 -2.47 -22.01 6.48
CA ILE A 111 -3.31 -22.55 7.57
C ILE A 111 -2.53 -23.53 8.46
N PRO A 112 -1.74 -24.49 7.93
CA PRO A 112 -0.95 -25.39 8.77
C PRO A 112 0.05 -24.65 9.67
N ARG A 113 0.83 -23.70 9.14
CA ARG A 113 1.82 -22.96 9.95
C ARG A 113 1.18 -22.01 10.96
N ILE A 114 0.00 -21.46 10.62
CA ILE A 114 -0.79 -20.66 11.56
C ILE A 114 -1.26 -21.53 12.73
N ARG A 115 -1.74 -22.74 12.46
CA ARG A 115 -2.21 -23.68 13.48
C ARG A 115 -1.07 -24.15 14.38
N GLU A 116 0.06 -24.53 13.79
CA GLU A 116 1.26 -24.91 14.54
C GLU A 116 1.73 -23.78 15.46
N ALA A 117 1.79 -22.55 14.94
CA ALA A 117 2.11 -21.37 15.76
C ALA A 117 1.04 -21.08 16.83
N TRP A 118 -0.21 -21.45 16.59
CA TRP A 118 -1.32 -21.27 17.53
C TRP A 118 -1.24 -22.25 18.71
N GLU A 119 -0.88 -23.50 18.44
CA GLU A 119 -0.82 -24.58 19.42
C GLU A 119 0.50 -24.58 20.21
N ALA A 120 1.59 -24.11 19.61
CA ALA A 120 2.92 -24.09 20.23
C ALA A 120 3.10 -23.03 21.34
N LEU A 121 2.13 -22.13 21.56
CA LEU A 121 2.32 -20.95 22.40
C LEU A 121 1.39 -20.92 23.62
N HIS A 122 1.95 -21.22 24.79
CA HIS A 122 1.34 -20.91 26.09
C HIS A 122 2.02 -19.67 26.68
N TYR A 123 1.28 -18.56 26.78
CA TYR A 123 1.78 -17.31 27.36
C TYR A 123 1.21 -17.11 28.76
N GLU A 124 2.09 -16.96 29.75
CA GLU A 124 1.71 -16.46 31.07
C GLU A 124 1.54 -14.94 31.03
N GLY A 125 0.34 -14.46 31.41
CA GLY A 125 -0.03 -13.05 31.36
C GLY A 125 -1.53 -12.83 31.18
N THR A 126 -1.95 -11.59 30.96
CA THR A 126 -3.35 -11.26 30.68
C THR A 126 -3.77 -11.83 29.32
N LYS A 127 -5.04 -12.24 29.16
CA LYS A 127 -5.50 -12.85 27.90
C LYS A 127 -5.33 -11.94 26.68
N MET A 128 -5.46 -10.62 26.86
CA MET A 128 -5.19 -9.65 25.82
C MET A 128 -3.70 -9.64 25.42
N PHE A 129 -2.80 -9.77 26.39
CA PHE A 129 -1.38 -9.96 26.11
C PHE A 129 -1.13 -11.26 25.34
N SER A 130 -1.79 -12.37 25.70
CA SER A 130 -1.71 -13.62 24.95
C SER A 130 -2.16 -13.42 23.50
N VAL A 131 -3.30 -12.77 23.26
CA VAL A 131 -3.80 -12.47 21.90
C VAL A 131 -2.85 -11.57 21.12
N VAL A 132 -2.32 -10.51 21.72
CA VAL A 132 -1.36 -9.61 21.06
C VAL A 132 -0.07 -10.35 20.71
N LYS A 133 0.42 -11.22 21.59
CA LYS A 133 1.59 -12.07 21.31
C LYS A 133 1.30 -13.09 20.20
N MET A 134 0.12 -13.70 20.19
CA MET A 134 -0.33 -14.58 19.10
C MET A 134 -0.39 -13.85 17.76
N LEU A 135 -1.01 -12.67 17.70
CA LEU A 135 -1.07 -11.84 16.49
C LEU A 135 0.33 -11.39 16.03
N THR A 136 1.22 -11.12 16.98
CA THR A 136 2.62 -10.79 16.70
C THR A 136 3.35 -11.98 16.10
N GLN A 137 3.11 -13.20 16.59
CA GLN A 137 3.69 -14.42 16.04
C GLN A 137 3.11 -14.74 14.66
N TRP A 138 1.79 -14.65 14.47
CA TRP A 138 1.15 -14.79 13.16
C TRP A 138 1.76 -13.86 12.12
N LYS A 139 1.98 -12.61 12.49
CA LYS A 139 2.64 -11.62 11.63
C LYS A 139 4.06 -12.06 11.23
N ARG A 140 4.79 -12.78 12.09
CA ARG A 140 6.09 -13.38 11.75
C ARG A 140 5.90 -14.54 10.79
N THR A 141 5.02 -15.49 11.10
CA THR A 141 4.71 -16.65 10.23
C THR A 141 4.35 -16.22 8.81
N ILE A 142 3.50 -15.19 8.66
CA ILE A 142 3.11 -14.64 7.35
C ILE A 142 4.30 -13.99 6.64
N LYS A 143 5.16 -13.27 7.37
CA LYS A 143 6.39 -12.69 6.81
C LYS A 143 7.35 -13.77 6.35
N ASP A 144 7.47 -14.86 7.10
CA ASP A 144 8.36 -15.98 6.78
C ASP A 144 7.86 -16.71 5.54
N ILE A 145 6.56 -17.01 5.44
CA ILE A 145 5.96 -17.55 4.20
C ILE A 145 6.21 -16.63 3.01
N ASN A 146 6.02 -15.33 3.18
CA ASN A 146 6.30 -14.36 2.12
C ASN A 146 7.78 -14.33 1.73
N LYS A 147 8.67 -14.46 2.72
CA LYS A 147 10.12 -14.49 2.50
C LYS A 147 10.53 -15.76 1.78
N ASP A 148 10.13 -16.91 2.28
CA ASP A 148 10.53 -18.24 1.81
C ASP A 148 10.02 -18.50 0.39
N HIS A 149 8.77 -18.11 0.09
CA HIS A 149 8.11 -18.49 -1.16
C HIS A 149 7.99 -17.36 -2.18
N TYR A 150 8.05 -16.10 -1.76
CA TYR A 150 7.72 -14.95 -2.63
C TYR A 150 8.78 -13.82 -2.63
N SER A 151 9.84 -13.92 -1.82
CA SER A 151 10.94 -12.95 -1.90
C SER A 151 11.88 -13.24 -3.08
N ASN A 152 12.68 -12.24 -3.43
CA ASN A 152 13.70 -12.34 -4.48
C ASN A 152 13.17 -12.78 -5.85
N LEU A 153 11.93 -12.39 -6.18
CA LEU A 153 11.25 -12.75 -7.43
C LEU A 153 12.12 -12.46 -8.68
N LYS A 154 12.79 -11.30 -8.72
CA LYS A 154 13.69 -10.95 -9.84
C LYS A 154 14.84 -11.93 -10.02
N LYS A 155 15.45 -12.37 -8.91
CA LYS A 155 16.56 -13.33 -8.93
C LYS A 155 16.07 -14.71 -9.38
N ARG A 156 14.95 -15.17 -8.83
CA ARG A 156 14.36 -16.48 -9.17
C ARG A 156 13.88 -16.53 -10.63
N ILE A 157 13.37 -15.43 -11.16
CA ILE A 157 13.04 -15.31 -12.59
C ILE A 157 14.32 -15.44 -13.42
N SER A 158 15.41 -14.76 -13.06
CA SER A 158 16.70 -14.88 -13.74
C SER A 158 17.22 -16.32 -13.72
N GLU A 159 17.27 -16.94 -12.54
CA GLU A 159 17.73 -18.33 -12.36
C GLU A 159 16.88 -19.33 -13.18
N ALA A 160 15.55 -19.13 -13.23
CA ALA A 160 14.68 -19.95 -14.07
C ALA A 160 14.92 -19.73 -15.57
N LEU A 161 15.22 -18.50 -15.99
CA LEU A 161 15.54 -18.15 -17.38
C LEU A 161 16.89 -18.74 -17.80
N ASP A 162 17.87 -18.74 -16.89
CA ASP A 162 19.17 -19.37 -17.08
C ASP A 162 19.03 -20.89 -17.23
N ASN A 163 18.26 -21.54 -16.35
CA ASN A 163 17.96 -22.97 -16.45
C ASN A 163 17.26 -23.35 -17.77
N LEU A 164 16.29 -22.53 -18.22
CA LEU A 164 15.62 -22.74 -19.50
C LEU A 164 16.61 -22.62 -20.67
N THR A 165 17.49 -21.62 -20.61
CA THR A 165 18.53 -21.38 -21.62
C THR A 165 19.53 -22.54 -21.67
N GLU A 166 19.90 -23.09 -20.51
CA GLU A 166 20.75 -24.26 -20.41
C GLU A 166 20.08 -25.50 -21.03
N CYS A 167 18.81 -25.76 -20.68
CA CYS A 167 18.04 -26.85 -21.29
C CYS A 167 17.97 -26.73 -22.82
N GLN A 168 17.74 -25.52 -23.34
CA GLN A 168 17.72 -25.24 -24.78
C GLN A 168 19.09 -25.48 -25.45
N LYS A 169 20.19 -25.13 -24.79
CA LYS A 169 21.55 -25.40 -25.27
C LYS A 169 21.85 -26.90 -25.30
N THR A 170 21.51 -27.62 -24.23
CA THR A 170 21.67 -29.08 -24.13
C THR A 170 20.86 -29.79 -25.20
N PHE A 171 19.62 -29.37 -25.41
CA PHE A 171 18.77 -29.87 -26.49
C PHE A 171 19.42 -29.61 -27.86
N SER A 172 19.89 -28.39 -28.11
CA SER A 172 20.53 -28.01 -29.39
C SER A 172 21.86 -28.74 -29.63
N SER A 173 22.56 -29.14 -28.57
CA SER A 173 23.78 -29.96 -28.62
C SER A 173 23.47 -31.42 -28.97
N LEU A 174 22.49 -32.01 -28.28
CA LEU A 174 21.96 -33.35 -28.59
C LEU A 174 21.45 -33.44 -30.03
N GLN A 175 20.73 -32.41 -30.48
CA GLN A 175 20.26 -32.31 -31.87
C GLN A 175 21.43 -32.31 -32.87
N ARG A 176 22.55 -31.60 -32.56
CA ARG A 176 23.74 -31.58 -33.42
C ARG A 176 24.53 -32.89 -33.41
N GLN A 177 24.57 -33.62 -32.30
CA GLN A 177 25.23 -34.93 -32.21
C GLN A 177 24.44 -36.05 -32.91
N LEU A 178 23.11 -35.99 -32.86
CA LEU A 178 22.23 -36.97 -33.51
C LEU A 178 22.04 -36.69 -35.01
N TRP A 179 22.33 -35.45 -35.45
CA TRP A 179 22.17 -34.99 -36.83
C TRP A 179 22.90 -35.83 -37.89
N PRO A 180 24.19 -36.23 -37.71
CA PRO A 180 24.91 -37.00 -38.73
C PRO A 180 24.40 -38.44 -38.86
N HIS A 181 23.88 -39.01 -37.77
CA HIS A 181 23.31 -40.37 -37.76
C HIS A 181 21.95 -40.40 -38.48
N TRP A 182 21.15 -39.36 -38.32
CA TRP A 182 19.87 -39.18 -39.02
C TRP A 182 20.04 -38.82 -40.51
N ARG A 183 21.07 -38.03 -40.85
CA ARG A 183 21.37 -37.59 -42.23
C ARG A 183 21.69 -38.75 -43.18
N ARG A 184 22.21 -39.88 -42.67
CA ARG A 184 22.50 -41.07 -43.51
C ARG A 184 21.26 -41.89 -43.87
N LYS A 185 20.13 -41.74 -43.15
CA LYS A 185 18.93 -42.57 -43.36
C LYS A 185 17.88 -41.93 -44.28
N HIS A 186 17.95 -40.62 -44.53
CA HIS A 186 16.93 -39.88 -45.30
C HIS A 186 17.56 -38.82 -46.23
N THR A 187 18.04 -39.25 -47.41
CA THR A 187 18.59 -38.39 -48.47
C THR A 187 17.65 -38.13 -49.66
N ARG A 188 16.34 -38.39 -49.52
CA ARG A 188 15.33 -37.96 -50.51
C ARG A 188 14.18 -37.29 -49.76
N ASN A 189 13.80 -36.08 -50.18
CA ASN A 189 12.68 -35.26 -49.68
C ASN A 189 13.01 -34.18 -48.62
N TRP A 190 14.10 -33.44 -48.84
CA TRP A 190 14.61 -32.44 -47.89
C TRP A 190 14.00 -31.02 -47.96
N TRP A 191 12.85 -30.83 -48.61
CA TRP A 191 12.27 -29.48 -48.79
C TRP A 191 10.88 -29.24 -48.17
N ILE A 192 10.28 -30.21 -47.47
CA ILE A 192 8.87 -30.06 -47.02
C ILE A 192 8.66 -30.07 -45.49
N PHE A 193 9.65 -30.44 -44.67
CA PHE A 193 9.40 -30.64 -43.23
C PHE A 193 10.30 -29.81 -42.33
N ARG A 194 9.88 -28.58 -42.01
CA ARG A 194 10.51 -27.75 -40.97
C ARG A 194 9.69 -27.58 -39.67
N GLY A 195 8.60 -28.33 -39.47
CA GLY A 195 7.78 -28.19 -38.24
C GLY A 195 7.21 -29.46 -37.60
N ALA A 196 6.97 -30.55 -38.34
CA ALA A 196 6.02 -31.57 -37.85
C ALA A 196 6.60 -32.74 -37.02
N VAL A 197 7.92 -32.98 -37.00
CA VAL A 197 8.49 -34.18 -36.34
C VAL A 197 9.09 -33.89 -34.96
N TRP A 198 9.23 -32.62 -34.59
CA TRP A 198 9.78 -32.24 -33.29
C TRP A 198 8.76 -32.40 -32.15
N ILE A 199 7.47 -32.35 -32.48
CA ILE A 199 6.38 -32.38 -31.50
C ILE A 199 6.03 -33.83 -31.10
N SER A 200 6.04 -34.81 -32.01
CA SER A 200 5.60 -36.18 -31.66
C SER A 200 6.55 -36.91 -30.71
N THR A 201 7.86 -36.71 -30.85
CA THR A 201 8.86 -37.49 -30.10
C THR A 201 9.11 -36.93 -28.69
N VAL A 202 9.08 -35.60 -28.52
CA VAL A 202 9.19 -34.96 -27.20
C VAL A 202 7.88 -35.06 -26.42
N LEU A 203 6.72 -34.97 -27.08
CA LEU A 203 5.42 -35.15 -26.41
C LEU A 203 5.14 -36.61 -26.01
N SER A 204 5.68 -37.60 -26.72
CA SER A 204 5.56 -39.01 -26.31
C SER A 204 6.27 -39.32 -24.98
N TRP A 205 7.25 -38.50 -24.56
CA TRP A 205 7.97 -38.66 -23.29
C TRP A 205 7.31 -37.88 -22.12
N VAL A 206 6.39 -36.96 -22.41
CA VAL A 206 5.68 -36.11 -21.41
C VAL A 206 4.18 -36.47 -21.32
N ALA A 207 3.81 -37.64 -21.85
CA ALA A 207 2.44 -38.10 -22.13
C ALA A 207 1.52 -38.38 -20.91
N GLY A 208 1.82 -37.84 -19.73
CA GLY A 208 1.00 -38.03 -18.52
C GLY A 208 0.09 -36.85 -18.13
N SER A 209 0.17 -35.71 -18.82
CA SER A 209 -0.54 -34.49 -18.42
C SER A 209 -1.79 -34.24 -19.29
N PRO A 210 -3.00 -34.24 -18.71
CA PRO A 210 -4.25 -33.94 -19.43
C PRO A 210 -4.23 -32.56 -20.13
N LYS A 211 -3.53 -31.59 -19.55
CA LYS A 211 -3.39 -30.23 -20.11
C LYS A 211 -2.59 -30.19 -21.41
N LEU A 212 -1.70 -31.16 -21.64
CA LEU A 212 -0.90 -31.23 -22.87
C LEU A 212 -1.68 -31.85 -24.03
N HIS A 213 -2.66 -32.71 -23.74
CA HIS A 213 -3.60 -33.21 -24.75
C HIS A 213 -4.49 -32.07 -25.25
N GLU A 214 -5.04 -31.27 -24.34
CA GLU A 214 -5.83 -30.08 -24.69
C GLU A 214 -5.02 -29.08 -25.52
N LEU A 215 -3.76 -28.81 -25.13
CA LEU A 215 -2.87 -27.95 -25.91
C LEU A 215 -2.58 -28.52 -27.31
N ARG A 216 -2.36 -29.84 -27.41
CA ARG A 216 -2.16 -30.51 -28.70
C ARG A 216 -3.38 -30.36 -29.59
N ASP A 217 -4.58 -30.60 -29.07
CA ASP A 217 -5.81 -30.52 -29.86
C ASP A 217 -6.05 -29.10 -30.37
N VAL A 218 -5.82 -28.08 -29.52
CA VAL A 218 -5.90 -26.66 -29.90
C VAL A 218 -4.86 -26.30 -30.96
N LEU A 219 -3.60 -26.69 -30.79
CA LEU A 219 -2.53 -26.39 -31.75
C LEU A 219 -2.73 -27.12 -33.08
N SER A 220 -3.35 -28.31 -33.05
CA SER A 220 -3.68 -29.10 -34.25
C SER A 220 -4.86 -28.50 -35.03
N ALA A 221 -5.78 -27.83 -34.33
CA ALA A 221 -6.95 -27.17 -34.92
C ALA A 221 -6.68 -25.74 -35.43
N THR A 222 -5.54 -25.14 -35.07
CA THR A 222 -5.20 -23.76 -35.43
C THR A 222 -4.36 -23.74 -36.71
N ASN A 223 -4.75 -22.93 -37.70
CA ASN A 223 -3.97 -22.78 -38.93
C ASN A 223 -2.56 -22.25 -38.62
N THR A 224 -1.54 -22.82 -39.27
CA THR A 224 -0.15 -22.38 -39.10
C THR A 224 0.01 -20.93 -39.56
N PRO A 225 0.65 -20.05 -38.79
CA PRO A 225 0.89 -18.67 -39.20
C PRO A 225 1.69 -18.64 -40.50
N ASP A 226 1.16 -18.00 -41.53
CA ASP A 226 1.84 -17.80 -42.82
C ASP A 226 2.53 -16.43 -42.84
N SER A 227 3.66 -16.34 -43.54
CA SER A 227 4.47 -15.12 -43.72
C SER A 227 3.68 -13.98 -44.38
N SER A 228 2.56 -14.32 -45.03
CA SER A 228 1.59 -13.40 -45.63
C SER A 228 0.67 -12.70 -44.62
N SER A 229 0.63 -13.17 -43.36
CA SER A 229 -0.32 -12.71 -42.33
C SER A 229 0.12 -11.43 -41.60
N GLY A 230 1.26 -10.86 -41.97
CA GLY A 230 1.82 -9.65 -41.35
C GLY A 230 2.63 -9.92 -40.08
N PRO A 231 3.17 -8.87 -39.43
CA PRO A 231 3.95 -9.00 -38.19
C PRO A 231 3.05 -9.29 -36.99
N ASP A 232 3.58 -10.04 -36.02
CA ASP A 232 2.90 -10.36 -34.76
C ASP A 232 2.41 -9.11 -34.04
N GLN A 233 1.16 -9.15 -33.56
CA GLN A 233 0.55 -8.09 -32.77
C GLN A 233 0.23 -8.57 -31.36
N TYR A 234 0.62 -7.78 -30.36
CA TYR A 234 0.26 -8.04 -28.98
C TYR A 234 -1.14 -7.48 -28.70
N LEU A 235 -2.04 -8.36 -28.27
CA LEU A 235 -3.39 -8.00 -27.87
C LEU A 235 -3.57 -8.24 -26.37
N TRP A 236 -4.24 -7.30 -25.71
CA TRP A 236 -4.69 -7.41 -24.33
C TRP A 236 -6.10 -7.95 -24.34
N ASN A 237 -6.29 -9.16 -23.84
CA ASN A 237 -7.62 -9.72 -23.59
C ASN A 237 -8.06 -9.27 -22.20
N THR A 238 -9.12 -8.46 -22.15
CA THR A 238 -9.78 -8.10 -20.88
C THR A 238 -11.27 -8.42 -20.97
N GLY A 239 -11.75 -9.35 -20.16
CA GLY A 239 -13.15 -9.78 -20.14
C GLY A 239 -13.63 -10.43 -21.44
N GLY A 240 -12.75 -11.12 -22.16
CA GLY A 240 -13.06 -11.76 -23.45
C GLY A 240 -12.99 -10.83 -24.66
N ILE A 241 -12.61 -9.55 -24.46
CA ILE A 241 -12.48 -8.56 -25.53
C ILE A 241 -10.99 -8.28 -25.76
N GLU A 242 -10.52 -8.61 -26.96
CA GLU A 242 -9.16 -8.32 -27.41
C GLU A 242 -8.99 -6.86 -27.82
N ARG A 243 -7.89 -6.25 -27.38
CA ARG A 243 -7.59 -4.83 -27.65
C ARG A 243 -6.11 -4.63 -27.90
N SER A 244 -5.78 -3.69 -28.78
CA SER A 244 -4.39 -3.30 -29.07
C SER A 244 -3.75 -2.42 -27.99
N THR A 245 -4.52 -1.88 -27.04
CA THR A 245 -4.02 -0.98 -26.00
C THR A 245 -4.30 -1.49 -24.59
N PHE A 246 -3.28 -1.40 -23.73
CA PHE A 246 -3.39 -1.78 -22.32
C PHE A 246 -4.18 -0.74 -21.53
N SER A 247 -5.07 -1.19 -20.65
CA SER A 247 -5.78 -0.33 -19.69
C SER A 247 -5.63 -0.88 -18.27
N VAL A 248 -4.96 -0.10 -17.43
CA VAL A 248 -4.84 -0.41 -15.99
C VAL A 248 -6.22 -0.48 -15.34
N ALA A 249 -7.13 0.43 -15.68
CA ALA A 249 -8.47 0.48 -15.10
C ALA A 249 -9.28 -0.78 -15.39
N ARG A 250 -9.28 -1.26 -16.64
CA ARG A 250 -10.01 -2.48 -17.01
C ARG A 250 -9.38 -3.75 -16.46
N THR A 251 -8.04 -3.83 -16.53
CA THR A 251 -7.31 -4.94 -15.90
C THR A 251 -7.62 -5.00 -14.41
N TRP A 252 -7.73 -3.84 -13.76
CA TRP A 252 -8.11 -3.75 -12.35
C TRP A 252 -9.56 -4.18 -12.08
N GLU A 253 -10.51 -3.78 -12.93
CA GLU A 253 -11.92 -4.19 -12.84
C GLU A 253 -12.11 -5.70 -13.06
N GLU A 254 -11.31 -6.32 -13.92
CA GLU A 254 -11.37 -7.76 -14.17
C GLU A 254 -10.69 -8.57 -13.06
N LEU A 255 -9.50 -8.14 -12.60
CA LEU A 255 -8.80 -8.80 -11.49
C LEU A 255 -9.56 -8.69 -10.17
N ARG A 256 -10.40 -7.67 -10.01
CA ARG A 256 -11.19 -7.44 -8.80
C ARG A 256 -12.68 -7.60 -9.13
N PRO A 257 -13.30 -8.72 -8.77
CA PRO A 257 -14.75 -8.85 -8.81
C PRO A 257 -15.38 -7.68 -8.04
N SER A 258 -16.11 -6.82 -8.75
CA SER A 258 -16.79 -5.69 -8.14
C SER A 258 -18.05 -6.21 -7.45
N ASP A 259 -18.10 -6.07 -6.12
CA ASP A 259 -19.31 -6.32 -5.34
C ASP A 259 -20.28 -5.14 -5.47
N GLN A 260 -21.57 -5.38 -5.20
CA GLN A 260 -22.59 -4.35 -5.20
C GLN A 260 -22.22 -3.21 -4.23
N PRO A 261 -22.30 -1.94 -4.65
CA PRO A 261 -21.99 -0.80 -3.79
C PRO A 261 -22.83 -0.84 -2.50
N LYS A 262 -22.18 -0.87 -1.35
CA LYS A 262 -22.88 -0.90 -0.06
C LYS A 262 -23.55 0.44 0.21
N PRO A 263 -24.83 0.52 0.62
CA PRO A 263 -25.55 1.80 0.77
C PRO A 263 -24.85 2.88 1.60
N TRP A 264 -24.08 2.47 2.60
CA TRP A 264 -23.32 3.35 3.51
C TRP A 264 -21.99 3.88 2.94
N TYR A 265 -21.55 3.47 1.73
CA TYR A 265 -20.20 3.80 1.26
C TYR A 265 -19.94 5.31 1.17
N LYS A 266 -20.97 6.12 0.85
CA LYS A 266 -20.87 7.58 0.72
C LYS A 266 -20.68 8.30 2.05
N VAL A 267 -21.08 7.70 3.17
CA VAL A 267 -20.87 8.28 4.51
C VAL A 267 -19.51 7.89 5.08
N VAL A 268 -18.92 6.82 4.57
CA VAL A 268 -17.54 6.42 4.87
C VAL A 268 -16.60 7.23 3.97
N TRP A 269 -16.67 7.03 2.66
CA TRP A 269 -15.75 7.61 1.69
C TRP A 269 -16.36 8.84 1.03
N PHE A 270 -15.87 10.03 1.39
CA PHE A 270 -16.30 11.29 0.80
C PHE A 270 -15.11 12.24 0.60
N LYS A 271 -15.26 13.22 -0.30
CA LYS A 271 -14.22 14.20 -0.56
C LYS A 271 -13.91 15.00 0.72
N CYS A 272 -12.62 15.20 1.01
CA CYS A 272 -12.12 15.90 2.21
C CYS A 272 -12.27 15.11 3.52
N CYS A 273 -12.55 13.81 3.46
CA CYS A 273 -12.54 12.98 4.65
C CYS A 273 -11.12 12.87 5.26
N ILE A 274 -11.02 12.70 6.57
CA ILE A 274 -9.74 12.48 7.25
C ILE A 274 -9.44 10.97 7.23
N PRO A 275 -8.39 10.49 6.55
CA PRO A 275 -8.20 9.05 6.28
C PRO A 275 -8.27 8.15 7.52
N LYS A 276 -7.66 8.57 8.65
CA LYS A 276 -7.71 7.82 9.92
C LYS A 276 -9.13 7.72 10.51
N HIS A 277 -9.94 8.75 10.37
CA HIS A 277 -11.32 8.76 10.86
C HIS A 277 -12.18 7.91 9.95
N THR A 278 -12.02 8.05 8.64
CA THR A 278 -12.73 7.23 7.66
C THR A 278 -12.46 5.75 7.83
N PHE A 279 -11.19 5.37 8.01
CA PHE A 279 -10.82 3.99 8.25
C PHE A 279 -11.45 3.45 9.53
N THR A 280 -11.40 4.21 10.63
CA THR A 280 -12.02 3.81 11.90
C THR A 280 -13.52 3.66 11.73
N PHE A 281 -14.18 4.64 11.11
CA PHE A 281 -15.62 4.65 10.87
C PHE A 281 -16.07 3.50 9.95
N TRP A 282 -15.27 3.16 8.93
CA TRP A 282 -15.50 1.98 8.08
C TRP A 282 -15.49 0.68 8.91
N VAL A 283 -14.46 0.48 9.73
CA VAL A 283 -14.33 -0.71 10.58
C VAL A 283 -15.46 -0.78 11.62
N THR A 284 -15.87 0.36 12.17
CA THR A 284 -17.05 0.47 13.06
C THR A 284 -18.34 0.12 12.32
N THR A 285 -18.53 0.62 11.10
CA THR A 285 -19.73 0.36 10.29
C THR A 285 -19.84 -1.12 9.91
N ALA A 286 -18.70 -1.74 9.61
CA ALA A 286 -18.60 -3.18 9.38
C ALA A 286 -18.76 -4.01 10.66
N ASP A 287 -18.89 -3.36 11.82
CA ASP A 287 -18.89 -3.97 13.14
C ASP A 287 -17.70 -4.92 13.34
N ARG A 288 -16.48 -4.39 13.22
CA ARG A 288 -15.23 -5.18 13.32
C ARG A 288 -14.23 -4.65 14.33
N LEU A 289 -14.60 -3.66 15.14
CA LEU A 289 -13.75 -3.22 16.25
C LEU A 289 -13.81 -4.22 17.43
N PRO A 290 -12.73 -4.33 18.23
CA PRO A 290 -12.65 -5.23 19.38
C PRO A 290 -13.38 -4.66 20.61
N PHE A 291 -14.72 -4.57 20.50
CA PHE A 291 -15.60 -4.26 21.63
C PHE A 291 -15.57 -5.39 22.66
N ARG A 292 -15.75 -5.09 23.96
CA ARG A 292 -15.67 -6.12 25.01
C ARG A 292 -16.69 -7.24 24.84
N CYS A 293 -17.92 -6.98 24.43
CA CYS A 293 -18.89 -8.06 24.14
C CYS A 293 -18.39 -9.02 23.04
N ARG A 294 -17.71 -8.48 22.01
CA ARG A 294 -17.09 -9.31 20.95
C ARG A 294 -15.88 -10.08 21.45
N LEU A 295 -15.07 -9.48 22.33
CA LEU A 295 -13.93 -10.19 22.93
C LEU A 295 -14.42 -11.35 23.81
N VAL A 296 -15.47 -11.13 24.61
CA VAL A 296 -16.12 -12.16 25.42
C VAL A 296 -16.69 -13.27 24.52
N SER A 297 -17.34 -12.95 23.40
CA SER A 297 -17.86 -13.97 22.47
C SER A 297 -16.75 -14.78 21.78
N TRP A 298 -15.53 -14.26 21.73
CA TRP A 298 -14.33 -15.01 21.31
C TRP A 298 -13.71 -15.86 22.43
N GLY A 299 -14.33 -15.92 23.61
CA GLY A 299 -13.83 -16.67 24.77
C GLY A 299 -12.68 -15.97 25.52
N ILE A 300 -12.46 -14.68 25.28
CA ILE A 300 -11.46 -13.90 26.02
C ILE A 300 -12.05 -13.55 27.38
N ALA A 301 -11.42 -14.05 28.46
CA ALA A 301 -11.80 -13.72 29.83
C ALA A 301 -11.53 -12.23 30.13
N THR A 302 -12.54 -11.39 29.90
CA THR A 302 -12.56 -9.97 30.20
C THR A 302 -13.97 -9.57 30.60
N SER A 303 -14.13 -8.44 31.29
CA SER A 303 -15.46 -7.92 31.61
C SER A 303 -16.17 -7.49 30.31
N ALA A 304 -17.47 -7.79 30.19
CA ALA A 304 -18.29 -7.29 29.10
C ALA A 304 -18.62 -5.79 29.24
N LEU A 305 -18.45 -5.22 30.44
CA LEU A 305 -18.84 -3.85 30.76
C LEU A 305 -18.04 -2.80 29.97
N CYS A 306 -18.72 -1.75 29.54
CA CYS A 306 -18.20 -0.61 28.81
C CYS A 306 -17.06 0.09 29.55
N CYS A 307 -15.93 0.32 28.88
CA CYS A 307 -14.81 1.04 29.48
C CYS A 307 -15.10 2.52 29.78
N LEU A 308 -16.17 3.09 29.21
CA LEU A 308 -16.51 4.50 29.40
C LEU A 308 -17.41 4.73 30.63
N CYS A 309 -18.50 3.97 30.77
CA CYS A 309 -19.43 4.12 31.90
C CYS A 309 -19.33 3.02 32.96
N ASN A 310 -18.78 1.85 32.62
CA ASN A 310 -18.69 0.68 33.50
C ASN A 310 -20.06 0.19 34.06
N LEU A 311 -21.16 0.50 33.36
CA LEU A 311 -22.53 0.16 33.79
C LEU A 311 -23.20 -0.89 32.90
N HIS A 312 -23.02 -0.76 31.58
CA HIS A 312 -23.68 -1.62 30.58
C HIS A 312 -22.65 -2.34 29.72
N ASP A 313 -23.10 -3.40 29.04
CA ASP A 313 -22.31 -4.18 28.10
C ASP A 313 -21.78 -3.34 26.91
N GLU A 314 -20.48 -3.46 26.62
CA GLU A 314 -19.79 -2.74 25.55
C GLU A 314 -20.13 -3.32 24.17
N THR A 315 -21.27 -2.93 23.64
CA THR A 315 -21.62 -3.11 22.22
C THR A 315 -21.21 -1.89 21.39
N ARG A 316 -21.22 -2.00 20.06
CA ARG A 316 -21.00 -0.85 19.15
C ARG A 316 -21.95 0.30 19.48
N ASP A 317 -23.24 -0.02 19.54
CA ASP A 317 -24.30 0.97 19.67
C ASP A 317 -24.30 1.55 21.09
N HIS A 318 -24.03 0.75 22.12
CA HIS A 318 -23.82 1.30 23.46
C HIS A 318 -22.61 2.24 23.51
N LEU A 319 -21.43 1.79 23.08
CA LEU A 319 -20.20 2.60 23.17
C LEU A 319 -20.34 3.94 22.43
N PHE A 320 -20.91 3.91 21.22
CA PHE A 320 -20.94 5.07 20.34
C PHE A 320 -22.23 5.86 20.34
N LEU A 321 -23.34 5.38 20.91
CA LEU A 321 -24.63 6.10 20.92
C LEU A 321 -25.27 6.18 22.32
N HIS A 322 -25.29 5.09 23.09
CA HIS A 322 -26.11 5.04 24.32
C HIS A 322 -25.34 5.28 25.63
N CYS A 323 -24.02 5.14 25.64
CA CYS A 323 -23.20 5.33 26.84
C CYS A 323 -23.36 6.74 27.40
N GLU A 324 -23.57 6.87 28.71
CA GLU A 324 -23.84 8.12 29.42
C GLU A 324 -22.73 9.16 29.19
N PHE A 325 -21.46 8.71 29.25
CA PHE A 325 -20.30 9.53 28.92
C PHE A 325 -20.39 10.12 27.51
N ASN A 326 -20.79 9.29 26.56
CA ASN A 326 -20.82 9.63 25.15
C ASN A 326 -22.07 10.45 24.78
N GLN A 327 -23.22 10.24 25.43
CA GLN A 327 -24.41 11.06 25.26
C GLN A 327 -24.12 12.54 25.58
N LEU A 328 -23.25 12.82 26.56
CA LEU A 328 -22.80 14.18 26.86
C LEU A 328 -21.99 14.78 25.70
N VAL A 329 -21.09 14.01 25.08
CA VAL A 329 -20.34 14.46 23.90
C VAL A 329 -21.28 14.70 22.72
N TRP A 330 -22.18 13.76 22.43
CA TRP A 330 -23.15 13.89 21.35
C TRP A 330 -24.07 15.08 21.53
N LYS A 331 -24.51 15.37 22.76
CA LYS A 331 -25.33 16.56 23.05
C LYS A 331 -24.65 17.84 22.56
N ILE A 332 -23.35 17.99 22.82
CA ILE A 332 -22.58 19.16 22.38
C ILE A 332 -22.40 19.15 20.84
N ILE A 333 -22.03 18.00 20.26
CA ILE A 333 -21.81 17.87 18.81
C ILE A 333 -23.10 18.14 18.02
N LEU A 334 -24.22 17.57 18.45
CA LEU A 334 -25.51 17.76 17.81
C LEU A 334 -26.03 19.19 17.94
N HIS A 335 -25.78 19.84 19.07
CA HIS A 335 -26.03 21.27 19.23
C HIS A 335 -25.23 22.10 18.21
N ARG A 336 -23.93 21.82 18.04
CA ARG A 336 -23.05 22.44 17.01
C ARG A 336 -23.46 22.16 15.57
N LEU A 337 -24.26 21.12 15.34
CA LEU A 337 -24.83 20.81 14.04
C LEU A 337 -26.26 21.37 13.88
N GLY A 338 -26.79 22.12 14.86
CA GLY A 338 -28.15 22.66 14.82
C GLY A 338 -29.26 21.62 15.00
N GLN A 339 -28.98 20.49 15.67
CA GLN A 339 -29.88 19.34 15.82
C GLN A 339 -29.94 18.82 17.28
N PRO A 340 -30.29 19.65 18.29
CA PRO A 340 -30.01 19.37 19.70
C PRO A 340 -30.76 18.17 20.33
N SER A 341 -31.83 17.67 19.70
CA SER A 341 -32.75 16.67 20.29
C SER A 341 -32.64 15.28 19.69
N LEU A 342 -31.70 15.02 18.78
CA LEU A 342 -31.67 13.77 18.05
C LEU A 342 -30.93 12.68 18.82
N ALA A 343 -31.65 11.66 19.30
CA ALA A 343 -31.07 10.44 19.86
C ALA A 343 -31.18 9.32 18.84
N PHE A 344 -30.05 8.71 18.48
CA PHE A 344 -30.03 7.54 17.60
C PHE A 344 -30.24 6.28 18.44
N ALA A 345 -31.24 5.45 18.11
CA ALA A 345 -31.49 4.20 18.84
C ALA A 345 -30.54 3.07 18.41
N ASN A 346 -29.92 3.18 17.23
CA ASN A 346 -28.99 2.19 16.71
C ASN A 346 -28.10 2.79 15.61
N TRP A 347 -27.09 2.04 15.20
CA TRP A 347 -26.16 2.47 14.14
C TRP A 347 -26.84 2.71 12.78
N SER A 348 -27.90 1.97 12.46
CA SER A 348 -28.61 2.12 11.18
C SER A 348 -29.32 3.46 11.07
N GLU A 349 -29.89 3.95 12.17
CA GLU A 349 -30.47 5.30 12.25
C GLU A 349 -29.42 6.39 12.08
N LEU A 350 -28.24 6.25 12.71
CA LEU A 350 -27.11 7.17 12.51
C LEU A 350 -26.73 7.24 11.02
N ILE A 351 -26.56 6.08 10.36
CA ILE A 351 -26.20 6.01 8.94
C ILE A 351 -27.28 6.64 8.07
N THR A 352 -28.56 6.36 8.36
CA THR A 352 -29.70 6.92 7.61
C THR A 352 -29.75 8.44 7.73
N TRP A 353 -29.53 8.98 8.92
CA TRP A 353 -29.46 10.42 9.17
C TRP A 353 -28.26 11.10 8.49
N MET A 354 -27.10 10.44 8.44
CA MET A 354 -25.92 10.94 7.71
C MET A 354 -26.14 10.95 6.19
N LEU A 355 -26.87 9.96 5.67
CA LEU A 355 -27.22 9.89 4.24
C LEU A 355 -28.27 10.94 3.87
N GLY A 356 -29.22 11.19 4.78
CA GLY A 356 -30.36 12.09 4.60
C GLY A 356 -29.99 13.54 4.24
N PRO A 357 -30.94 14.29 3.67
CA PRO A 357 -30.76 15.69 3.36
C PRO A 357 -30.52 16.50 4.64
N SER A 358 -29.91 17.67 4.48
CA SER A 358 -29.55 18.54 5.59
C SER A 358 -29.83 19.98 5.18
N HIS A 359 -30.85 20.59 5.78
CA HIS A 359 -31.29 21.94 5.43
C HIS A 359 -30.53 23.03 6.20
N HIS A 360 -30.13 22.74 7.44
CA HIS A 360 -29.47 23.72 8.32
C HIS A 360 -27.94 23.57 8.37
N THR A 361 -27.44 22.36 8.11
CA THR A 361 -26.02 22.03 8.23
C THR A 361 -25.48 21.53 6.91
N PRO A 362 -24.35 22.05 6.41
CA PRO A 362 -23.69 21.47 5.24
C PRO A 362 -23.38 19.98 5.44
N LYS A 363 -23.69 19.14 4.44
CA LYS A 363 -23.49 17.68 4.52
C LYS A 363 -22.05 17.31 4.87
N LEU A 364 -21.07 18.03 4.33
CA LEU A 364 -19.65 17.80 4.64
C LEU A 364 -19.35 17.98 6.13
N LEU A 365 -19.88 19.06 6.76
CA LEU A 365 -19.68 19.33 8.18
C LEU A 365 -20.28 18.21 9.04
N LYS A 366 -21.51 17.78 8.70
CA LYS A 366 -22.19 16.64 9.33
C LYS A 366 -21.31 15.38 9.29
N LEU A 367 -20.79 15.02 8.12
CA LEU A 367 -19.97 13.82 7.95
C LEU A 367 -18.63 13.91 8.72
N LEU A 368 -17.97 15.07 8.68
CA LEU A 368 -16.71 15.30 9.42
C LEU A 368 -16.92 15.21 10.93
N ALA A 369 -17.97 15.83 11.45
CA ALA A 369 -18.27 15.85 12.88
C ALA A 369 -18.58 14.45 13.41
N VAL A 370 -19.41 13.67 12.72
CA VAL A 370 -19.70 12.29 13.11
C VAL A 370 -18.45 11.43 13.09
N GLN A 371 -17.69 11.43 11.99
CA GLN A 371 -16.51 10.57 11.88
C GLN A 371 -15.43 10.94 12.90
N ALA A 372 -15.24 12.24 13.19
CA ALA A 372 -14.33 12.70 14.23
C ALA A 372 -14.79 12.23 15.61
N THR A 373 -16.08 12.38 15.93
CA THR A 373 -16.67 11.93 17.20
C THR A 373 -16.42 10.45 17.43
N ILE A 374 -16.76 9.59 16.44
CA ILE A 374 -16.50 8.14 16.53
C ILE A 374 -15.01 7.83 16.73
N PHE A 375 -14.12 8.51 16.00
CA PHE A 375 -12.68 8.31 16.16
C PHE A 375 -12.18 8.67 17.56
N PHE A 376 -12.58 9.82 18.10
CA PHE A 376 -12.12 10.27 19.42
C PHE A 376 -12.73 9.48 20.57
N LEU A 377 -13.98 9.02 20.46
CA LEU A 377 -14.57 8.10 21.43
C LEU A 377 -13.86 6.75 21.46
N TRP A 378 -13.52 6.22 20.27
CA TRP A 378 -12.72 5.01 20.17
C TRP A 378 -11.32 5.19 20.78
N LYS A 379 -10.70 6.34 20.54
CA LYS A 379 -9.42 6.70 21.14
C LYS A 379 -9.52 6.79 22.67
N GLU A 380 -10.48 7.52 23.20
CA GLU A 380 -10.72 7.68 24.65
C GLU A 380 -10.94 6.32 25.31
N ARG A 381 -11.79 5.46 24.73
CA ARG A 381 -12.00 4.09 25.20
C ARG A 381 -10.68 3.32 25.31
N ASN A 382 -9.85 3.38 24.27
CA ASN A 382 -8.57 2.67 24.25
C ASN A 382 -7.54 3.26 25.23
N THR A 383 -7.53 4.58 25.41
CA THR A 383 -6.68 5.24 26.41
C THR A 383 -7.09 4.83 27.82
N ARG A 384 -8.39 4.72 28.13
CA ARG A 384 -8.84 4.17 29.43
C ARG A 384 -8.41 2.72 29.62
N LEU A 385 -8.52 1.91 28.57
CA LEU A 385 -8.20 0.49 28.63
C LEU A 385 -6.70 0.21 28.77
N HIS A 386 -5.84 0.95 28.06
CA HIS A 386 -4.42 0.65 27.95
C HIS A 386 -3.54 1.57 28.80
N ASP A 387 -3.94 2.83 28.99
CA ASP A 387 -3.16 3.84 29.70
C ASP A 387 -3.75 4.16 31.08
N SER A 388 -4.91 3.60 31.42
CA SER A 388 -5.67 3.88 32.66
C SER A 388 -5.94 5.37 32.90
N CYS A 389 -5.96 6.15 31.82
CA CYS A 389 -6.22 7.58 31.85
C CYS A 389 -7.62 7.85 31.29
N SER A 390 -8.37 8.74 31.93
CA SER A 390 -9.71 9.12 31.51
C SER A 390 -9.83 10.64 31.35
N SER A 391 -10.45 11.06 30.26
CA SER A 391 -10.79 12.46 29.99
C SER A 391 -12.25 12.73 30.35
N THR A 392 -12.59 13.97 30.66
CA THR A 392 -14.00 14.40 30.76
C THR A 392 -14.65 14.49 29.36
N PRO A 393 -15.99 14.46 29.27
CA PRO A 393 -16.70 14.69 28.00
C PRO A 393 -16.32 16.03 27.35
N ASP A 394 -16.13 17.09 28.16
CA ASP A 394 -15.73 18.42 27.67
C ASP A 394 -14.33 18.40 27.05
N LEU A 395 -13.38 17.70 27.67
CA LEU A 395 -12.02 17.57 27.12
C LEU A 395 -12.03 16.75 25.82
N CYS A 396 -12.84 15.68 25.76
CA CYS A 396 -13.07 14.95 24.50
C CYS A 396 -13.62 15.87 23.41
N PHE A 397 -14.60 16.71 23.74
CA PHE A 397 -15.16 17.69 22.83
C PHE A 397 -14.11 18.70 22.35
N ILE A 398 -13.25 19.22 23.22
CA ILE A 398 -12.16 20.15 22.83
C ILE A 398 -11.27 19.53 21.74
N TYR A 399 -10.92 18.25 21.86
CA TYR A 399 -10.13 17.57 20.82
C TYR A 399 -10.89 17.38 19.51
N ILE A 400 -12.18 17.04 19.58
CA ILE A 400 -13.03 16.89 18.41
C ILE A 400 -13.20 18.24 17.70
N ASP A 401 -13.53 19.30 18.45
CA ASP A 401 -13.69 20.67 17.97
C ASP A 401 -12.42 21.18 17.28
N ARG A 402 -11.26 21.03 17.93
CA ARG A 402 -9.97 21.38 17.33
C ARG A 402 -9.76 20.65 16.00
N CYS A 403 -10.00 19.33 15.98
CA CYS A 403 -9.80 18.53 14.78
C CYS A 403 -10.73 18.94 13.63
N ILE A 404 -11.98 19.27 13.92
CA ILE A 404 -12.95 19.72 12.92
C ILE A 404 -12.53 21.08 12.37
N ARG A 405 -12.14 22.02 13.23
CA ARG A 405 -11.64 23.34 12.81
C ARG A 405 -10.43 23.23 11.91
N ASP A 406 -9.43 22.44 12.32
CA ASP A 406 -8.21 22.23 11.55
C ASP A 406 -8.52 21.59 10.19
N ALA A 407 -9.45 20.63 10.15
CA ALA A 407 -9.90 20.00 8.91
C ALA A 407 -10.61 20.99 7.96
N ILE A 408 -11.44 21.89 8.48
CA ILE A 408 -12.12 22.92 7.68
C ILE A 408 -11.12 23.98 7.20
N LEU A 409 -10.19 24.41 8.06
CA LEU A 409 -9.16 25.41 7.73
C LEU A 409 -8.19 24.92 6.67
N ALA A 410 -7.82 23.63 6.70
CA ALA A 410 -6.97 23.01 5.69
C ALA A 410 -7.61 23.00 4.27
N TYR A 411 -8.92 23.25 4.15
CA TYR A 411 -9.69 23.11 2.92
C TYR A 411 -9.87 24.42 2.08
N ASN A 412 -8.94 25.38 2.16
CA ASN A 412 -9.06 26.76 1.60
C ASN A 412 -9.42 26.86 0.08
N ARG A 413 -10.21 27.80 -0.49
CA ARG A 413 -10.43 29.24 -0.21
C ARG A 413 -11.86 29.83 -0.45
N ARG A 414 -12.86 29.12 -0.99
CA ARG A 414 -14.19 29.73 -1.31
C ARG A 414 -15.32 29.47 -0.30
N ASN A 415 -15.29 28.35 0.43
CA ASN A 415 -16.40 27.91 1.32
C ASN A 415 -15.96 27.57 2.76
N SER A 416 -14.71 27.85 3.16
CA SER A 416 -14.22 27.54 4.51
C SER A 416 -14.84 28.46 5.58
N SER A 417 -15.10 29.73 5.25
CA SER A 417 -15.76 30.69 6.13
C SER A 417 -17.20 30.28 6.48
N SER A 418 -17.96 29.77 5.52
CA SER A 418 -19.34 29.33 5.76
C SER A 418 -19.40 28.06 6.61
N LEU A 419 -18.49 27.10 6.40
CA LEU A 419 -18.43 25.88 7.21
C LEU A 419 -18.00 26.16 8.66
N LEU A 420 -17.03 27.05 8.87
CA LEU A 420 -16.65 27.49 10.22
C LEU A 420 -17.80 28.24 10.88
N SER A 421 -18.44 29.17 10.17
CA SER A 421 -19.60 29.89 10.69
C SER A 421 -20.69 28.93 11.17
N CYS A 422 -21.03 27.91 10.37
CA CYS A 422 -22.02 26.90 10.74
C CYS A 422 -21.61 26.02 11.93
N TRP A 423 -20.31 25.89 12.21
CA TRP A 423 -19.81 25.14 13.37
C TRP A 423 -19.80 25.98 14.66
N PHE A 424 -19.66 27.30 14.51
CA PHE A 424 -19.61 28.23 15.64
C PHE A 424 -20.98 28.70 16.13
N THR A 425 -21.98 28.75 15.24
CA THR A 425 -23.41 28.86 15.58
C THR A 425 -23.88 27.63 16.33
#